data_AF-A0A2I0PG10-F1
#
_entry.id   AF-A0A2I0PG10-F1
#
_cell.length_a   1.000
_cell.length_b   1.000
_cell.length_c   1.000
_cell.angle_alpha   90.00
_cell.angle_beta   90.00
_cell.angle_gamma   90.00
#
_symmetry.space_group_name_H-M   'P 1'
#
loop_
_entity.id
_entity.type
_entity.pdbx_description
1 polymer ?
#
loop_
_entity_poly.entity_id
_entity_poly.type
_entity_poly.pdbx_seq_one_letter_code
_entity_poly.pdbx_strand_id
1 'polypeptide(L)'
;MRNRLLAAAVAVLLLLGFAVAPAHADVQDQLLDVLGGAELGYQKDASDYIREAEKDKERCEENSRSYNAKFRAYILQIKGEMGNNELPYVGHVGSSDWDMMLNVNAETRVALQETPMMNDFYEKNPMARIDWSSMKYSCSKAEIKYNKAFELTRPDDYQQHARIFRESAELYDIIGDADGASEVREAESAAMARAEAKDEGFSDCLIVTATFGSPMAGEVQLVRSFRDDTMQQTWLGSRYVTALNAVYYSFSPSVARAIDENPSAKPVMRLVLAPLIGIVLISQVIYSLLAFSPEIATVVFIVAGGALVGLVYLMPLVLAALWIAVRKGQWRVSARRVFLPFVLLWTSLLPVLAIGVMFRIDLVAALSSGLLFFCTAILIAGAMALQLAGYLGFSPKGQDE
;
A
#
# COMPACT_ATOMS: atom_id res chain seq x y z
N MET A 1 24.49 22.92 -39.53
CA MET A 1 24.64 21.66 -38.76
C MET A 1 23.79 21.55 -37.49
N ARG A 2 23.16 22.64 -37.00
CA ARG A 2 22.38 22.67 -35.74
C ARG A 2 21.00 21.97 -35.81
N ASN A 3 20.43 21.78 -37.00
CA ASN A 3 19.12 21.11 -37.20
C ASN A 3 19.21 19.58 -37.38
N ARG A 4 20.40 19.01 -37.58
CA ARG A 4 20.54 17.57 -37.89
C ARG A 4 20.44 16.67 -36.65
N LEU A 5 20.82 17.17 -35.47
CA LEU A 5 20.73 16.42 -34.21
C LEU A 5 19.31 16.40 -33.63
N LEU A 6 18.55 17.51 -33.76
CA LEU A 6 17.13 17.56 -33.42
C LEU A 6 16.29 16.74 -34.40
N ALA A 7 16.60 16.79 -35.69
CA ALA A 7 15.97 15.91 -36.68
C ALA A 7 16.31 14.43 -36.44
N ALA A 8 17.52 14.10 -35.99
CA ALA A 8 17.88 12.72 -35.63
C ALA A 8 17.17 12.24 -34.36
N ALA A 9 17.01 13.09 -33.34
CA ALA A 9 16.28 12.73 -32.12
C ALA A 9 14.78 12.53 -32.37
N VAL A 10 14.16 13.41 -33.18
CA VAL A 10 12.75 13.28 -33.60
C VAL A 10 12.58 12.10 -34.58
N ALA A 11 13.54 11.84 -35.46
CA ALA A 11 13.53 10.68 -36.34
C ALA A 11 13.71 9.36 -35.58
N VAL A 12 14.51 9.31 -34.51
CA VAL A 12 14.64 8.12 -33.66
C VAL A 12 13.35 7.88 -32.86
N LEU A 13 12.67 8.94 -32.40
CA LEU A 13 11.33 8.87 -31.79
C LEU A 13 10.25 8.40 -32.78
N LEU A 14 10.34 8.79 -34.05
CA LEU A 14 9.41 8.36 -35.11
C LEU A 14 9.74 6.96 -35.66
N LEU A 15 11.01 6.55 -35.68
CA LEU A 15 11.45 5.22 -36.13
C LEU A 15 11.22 4.14 -35.08
N LEU A 16 11.23 4.48 -33.79
CA LEU A 16 10.79 3.58 -32.72
C LEU A 16 9.25 3.40 -32.68
N GLY A 17 8.50 4.29 -33.34
CA GLY A 17 7.04 4.18 -33.53
C GLY A 17 6.60 3.39 -34.76
N PHE A 18 7.52 2.92 -35.62
CA PHE A 18 7.18 2.28 -36.91
C PHE A 18 7.73 0.87 -37.12
N ALA A 19 8.29 0.24 -36.08
CA ALA A 19 8.84 -1.12 -36.16
C ALA A 19 8.00 -2.15 -35.37
N VAL A 20 6.70 -2.22 -35.62
CA VAL A 20 5.90 -3.45 -35.41
C VAL A 20 4.92 -3.56 -36.57
N ALA A 21 5.24 -4.44 -37.52
CA ALA A 21 4.31 -4.82 -38.58
C ALA A 21 3.10 -5.57 -37.96
N PRO A 22 1.91 -5.48 -38.57
CA PRO A 22 0.72 -6.14 -38.07
C PRO A 22 0.77 -7.63 -38.44
N ALA A 23 0.88 -8.50 -37.44
CA ALA A 23 0.69 -9.93 -37.63
C ALA A 23 -0.65 -10.34 -37.03
N HIS A 24 -1.64 -10.36 -37.92
CA HIS A 24 -2.74 -11.30 -37.99
C HIS A 24 -3.67 -11.45 -36.76
N ALA A 25 -4.89 -10.96 -36.97
CA ALA A 25 -6.10 -11.58 -36.46
C ALA A 25 -6.14 -13.07 -36.83
N ASP A 26 -6.92 -13.82 -36.06
CA ASP A 26 -7.36 -15.21 -36.31
C ASP A 26 -6.58 -16.31 -35.57
N VAL A 27 -6.57 -16.26 -34.22
CA VAL A 27 -6.40 -17.46 -33.36
C VAL A 27 -7.17 -17.26 -32.05
N GLN A 28 -8.49 -17.10 -32.12
CA GLN A 28 -9.35 -17.15 -30.93
C GLN A 28 -10.38 -18.31 -30.96
N ASP A 29 -10.56 -18.96 -32.11
CA ASP A 29 -11.57 -20.03 -32.28
C ASP A 29 -11.00 -21.45 -32.43
N GLN A 30 -9.69 -21.68 -32.28
CA GLN A 30 -9.08 -23.03 -32.36
C GLN A 30 -8.31 -23.49 -31.11
N LEU A 31 -8.25 -22.67 -30.06
CA LEU A 31 -7.59 -23.03 -28.79
C LEU A 31 -8.56 -23.50 -27.70
N LEU A 32 -9.88 -23.40 -27.94
CA LEU A 32 -10.94 -23.80 -27.01
C LEU A 32 -11.37 -25.27 -27.12
N ASP A 33 -10.92 -25.99 -28.16
CA ASP A 33 -11.26 -27.42 -28.39
C ASP A 33 -10.12 -28.40 -28.07
N VAL A 34 -8.93 -27.92 -27.70
CA VAL A 34 -7.76 -28.77 -27.37
C VAL A 34 -7.46 -28.82 -25.86
N LEU A 35 -8.05 -27.93 -25.05
CA LEU A 35 -7.86 -27.87 -23.60
C LEU A 35 -9.12 -28.27 -22.82
N GLY A 36 -9.91 -29.19 -23.36
CA GLY A 36 -10.83 -30.00 -22.57
C GLY A 36 -10.04 -31.05 -21.79
N GLY A 37 -9.94 -30.89 -20.47
CA GLY A 37 -9.54 -31.98 -19.57
C GLY A 37 -8.40 -31.66 -18.61
N ALA A 38 -8.59 -30.70 -17.73
CA ALA A 38 -7.92 -30.70 -16.43
C ALA A 38 -8.88 -30.10 -15.40
N GLU A 39 -9.38 -30.91 -14.47
CA GLU A 39 -9.99 -30.40 -13.25
C GLU A 39 -8.91 -29.56 -12.54
N LEU A 40 -8.98 -28.25 -12.72
CA LEU A 40 -8.24 -27.28 -11.93
C LEU A 40 -8.72 -27.44 -10.49
N GLY A 41 -7.90 -28.09 -9.67
CA GLY A 41 -8.11 -28.14 -8.23
C GLY A 41 -8.25 -26.72 -7.70
N TYR A 42 -9.44 -26.37 -7.24
CA TYR A 42 -9.73 -25.06 -6.66
C TYR A 42 -8.83 -24.83 -5.45
N GLN A 43 -7.84 -23.94 -5.58
CA GLN A 43 -6.97 -23.56 -4.48
C GLN A 43 -7.68 -22.47 -3.67
N LYS A 44 -8.11 -22.81 -2.45
CA LYS A 44 -8.83 -21.90 -1.54
C LYS A 44 -8.02 -20.64 -1.25
N ASP A 45 -8.69 -19.49 -1.29
CA ASP A 45 -8.11 -18.20 -0.93
C ASP A 45 -8.43 -17.80 0.53
N ALA A 46 -7.94 -16.64 0.98
CA ALA A 46 -8.18 -16.15 2.34
C ALA A 46 -9.68 -16.01 2.67
N SER A 47 -10.51 -15.61 1.70
CA SER A 47 -11.94 -15.41 1.90
C SER A 47 -12.69 -16.73 2.10
N ASP A 48 -12.24 -17.81 1.46
CA ASP A 48 -12.78 -19.14 1.69
C ASP A 48 -12.50 -19.64 3.10
N TYR A 49 -11.29 -19.42 3.61
CA TYR A 49 -10.93 -19.79 4.97
C TYR A 49 -11.70 -18.97 6.01
N ILE A 50 -11.91 -17.67 5.78
CA ILE A 50 -12.75 -16.82 6.65
C ILE A 50 -14.17 -17.37 6.71
N ARG A 51 -14.80 -17.62 5.55
CA ARG A 51 -16.16 -18.15 5.48
C ARG A 51 -16.30 -19.52 6.15
N GLU A 52 -15.27 -20.34 6.07
CA GLU A 52 -15.20 -21.63 6.76
C GLU A 52 -14.94 -21.51 8.25
N ALA A 53 -14.21 -20.47 8.69
CA ALA A 53 -13.96 -20.17 10.09
C ALA A 53 -15.24 -19.67 10.76
N GLU A 54 -15.95 -18.74 10.12
CA GLU A 54 -17.23 -18.20 10.57
C GLU A 54 -18.27 -19.31 10.83
N LYS A 55 -18.34 -20.33 9.96
CA LYS A 55 -19.22 -21.50 10.16
C LYS A 55 -18.85 -22.33 11.39
N ASP A 56 -17.56 -22.49 11.67
CA ASP A 56 -17.12 -23.23 12.85
C ASP A 56 -17.27 -22.37 14.13
N LYS A 57 -17.11 -21.04 14.01
CA LYS A 57 -17.40 -20.08 15.08
C LYS A 57 -18.88 -20.10 15.46
N GLU A 58 -19.80 -20.12 14.50
CA GLU A 58 -21.23 -20.25 14.77
C GLU A 58 -21.55 -21.53 15.56
N ARG A 59 -20.85 -22.63 15.25
CA ARG A 59 -20.97 -23.89 15.99
C ARG A 59 -20.40 -23.82 17.40
N CYS A 60 -19.27 -23.13 17.56
CA CYS A 60 -18.68 -22.81 18.86
C CYS A 60 -19.69 -22.01 19.72
N GLU A 61 -20.34 -20.99 19.17
CA GLU A 61 -21.37 -20.19 19.85
C GLU A 61 -22.63 -20.99 20.18
N GLU A 62 -23.10 -21.85 19.27
CA GLU A 62 -24.25 -22.72 19.51
C GLU A 62 -24.00 -23.67 20.68
N ASN A 63 -22.84 -24.35 20.69
CA ASN A 63 -22.45 -25.24 21.77
C ASN A 63 -22.25 -24.48 23.10
N SER A 64 -21.70 -23.27 23.04
CA SER A 64 -21.57 -22.36 24.18
C SER A 64 -22.92 -21.99 24.79
N ARG A 65 -23.91 -21.64 23.95
CA ARG A 65 -25.28 -21.34 24.39
C ARG A 65 -25.98 -22.58 24.97
N SER A 66 -25.84 -23.73 24.31
CA SER A 66 -26.36 -25.02 24.77
C SER A 66 -25.82 -25.39 26.15
N TYR A 67 -24.50 -25.23 26.35
CA TYR A 67 -23.84 -25.45 27.62
C TYR A 67 -24.34 -24.49 28.71
N ASN A 68 -24.37 -23.18 28.42
CA ASN A 68 -24.82 -22.17 29.38
C ASN A 68 -26.27 -22.36 29.81
N ALA A 69 -27.15 -22.75 28.89
CA ALA A 69 -28.55 -23.03 29.22
C ALA A 69 -28.67 -24.18 30.23
N LYS A 70 -27.90 -25.26 30.05
CA LYS A 70 -27.87 -26.40 30.98
C LYS A 70 -27.29 -26.00 32.33
N PHE A 71 -26.18 -25.25 32.33
CA PHE A 71 -25.57 -24.78 33.56
C PHE A 71 -26.50 -23.87 34.35
N ARG A 72 -27.15 -22.92 33.68
CA ARG A 72 -28.15 -22.04 34.30
C ARG A 72 -29.33 -22.81 34.89
N ALA A 73 -29.84 -23.81 34.18
CA ALA A 73 -30.93 -24.66 34.67
C ALA A 73 -30.50 -25.42 35.94
N TYR A 74 -29.28 -25.94 35.97
CA TYR A 74 -28.71 -26.61 37.14
C TYR A 74 -28.58 -25.67 38.35
N ILE A 75 -28.05 -24.45 38.15
CA ILE A 75 -27.95 -23.44 39.22
C ILE A 75 -29.33 -23.05 39.76
N LEU A 76 -30.33 -22.88 38.89
CA LEU A 76 -31.71 -22.60 39.32
C LEU A 76 -32.32 -23.74 40.13
N GLN A 77 -32.00 -24.99 39.79
CA GLN A 77 -32.43 -26.16 40.56
C GLN A 77 -31.84 -26.13 41.97
N ILE A 78 -30.52 -25.94 42.09
CA ILE A 78 -29.86 -25.84 43.40
C ILE A 78 -30.42 -24.67 44.22
N LYS A 79 -30.65 -23.52 43.60
CA LYS A 79 -31.25 -22.36 44.28
C LYS A 79 -32.64 -22.68 44.83
N GLY A 80 -33.45 -23.42 44.07
CA GLY A 80 -34.76 -23.89 44.52
C GLY A 80 -34.68 -24.88 45.69
N GLU A 81 -33.68 -25.78 45.68
CA GLU A 81 -33.44 -26.76 46.75
C GLU A 81 -32.92 -26.10 48.04
N MET A 82 -32.10 -25.04 47.93
CA MET A 82 -31.48 -24.36 49.08
C MET A 82 -32.31 -23.20 49.68
N GLY A 83 -33.26 -22.63 48.94
CA GLY A 83 -34.09 -21.51 49.43
C GLY A 83 -33.29 -20.20 49.58
N ASN A 84 -33.49 -19.48 50.70
CA ASN A 84 -32.79 -18.22 51.01
C ASN A 84 -31.36 -18.41 51.58
N ASN A 85 -30.84 -19.63 51.59
CA ASN A 85 -29.50 -19.89 52.08
C ASN A 85 -28.45 -19.40 51.06
N GLU A 86 -27.36 -18.81 51.56
CA GLU A 86 -26.24 -18.39 50.71
C GLU A 86 -25.57 -19.61 50.05
N LEU A 87 -25.07 -19.42 48.82
CA LEU A 87 -24.29 -20.41 48.11
C LEU A 87 -23.10 -20.89 48.99
N PRO A 88 -22.90 -22.20 49.16
CA PRO A 88 -21.68 -22.72 49.77
C PRO A 88 -20.45 -22.19 49.00
N TYR A 89 -19.40 -21.80 49.70
CA TYR A 89 -18.18 -21.24 49.11
C TYR A 89 -17.64 -22.11 47.96
N VAL A 90 -17.69 -21.59 46.73
CA VAL A 90 -17.27 -22.31 45.50
C VAL A 90 -15.86 -21.89 45.10
N GLY A 91 -14.87 -22.29 45.89
CA GLY A 91 -13.44 -22.12 45.56
C GLY A 91 -12.97 -20.65 45.50
N HIS A 92 -12.08 -20.31 44.57
CA HIS A 92 -11.49 -18.96 44.46
C HIS A 92 -12.44 -17.87 43.90
N VAL A 93 -13.68 -18.23 43.57
CA VAL A 93 -14.70 -17.31 43.09
C VAL A 93 -15.36 -16.66 44.31
N GLY A 94 -14.82 -15.52 44.75
CA GLY A 94 -15.16 -14.85 46.02
C GLY A 94 -16.55 -14.21 46.12
N SER A 95 -17.56 -14.68 45.39
CA SER A 95 -18.91 -14.13 45.47
C SER A 95 -19.93 -15.23 45.83
N SER A 96 -20.70 -14.97 46.88
CA SER A 96 -21.87 -15.75 47.30
C SER A 96 -23.12 -15.41 46.47
N ASP A 97 -22.96 -14.76 45.32
CA ASP A 97 -24.03 -14.11 44.59
C ASP A 97 -24.60 -15.01 43.47
N TRP A 98 -25.86 -15.41 43.66
CA TRP A 98 -26.62 -16.20 42.70
C TRP A 98 -26.70 -15.55 41.33
N ASP A 99 -26.72 -14.21 41.25
CA ASP A 99 -26.82 -13.50 39.97
C ASP A 99 -25.56 -13.65 39.12
N MET A 100 -24.39 -13.79 39.75
CA MET A 100 -23.14 -14.11 39.04
C MET A 100 -23.16 -15.54 38.48
N MET A 101 -23.63 -16.51 39.26
CA MET A 101 -23.76 -17.91 38.80
C MET A 101 -24.84 -18.09 37.72
N LEU A 102 -25.82 -17.20 37.63
CA LEU A 102 -26.83 -17.21 36.57
C LEU A 102 -26.35 -16.55 35.28
N ASN A 103 -25.32 -15.70 35.36
CA ASN A 103 -24.65 -15.03 34.24
C ASN A 103 -23.23 -15.55 34.05
N VAL A 104 -23.09 -16.88 33.92
CA VAL A 104 -21.78 -17.52 33.69
C VAL A 104 -21.18 -17.06 32.36
N ASN A 105 -20.20 -16.17 32.49
CA ASN A 105 -19.23 -15.86 31.45
C ASN A 105 -18.16 -16.97 31.39
N ALA A 106 -17.31 -16.94 30.38
CA ALA A 106 -16.37 -18.02 30.17
C ALA A 106 -15.26 -18.11 31.24
N GLU A 107 -14.85 -16.99 31.83
CA GLU A 107 -13.93 -16.97 32.99
C GLU A 107 -14.52 -17.76 34.17
N THR A 108 -15.81 -17.56 34.45
CA THR A 108 -16.51 -18.29 35.50
C THR A 108 -16.54 -19.80 35.18
N ARG A 109 -16.69 -20.19 33.91
CA ARG A 109 -16.65 -21.62 33.52
C ARG A 109 -15.29 -22.24 33.83
N VAL A 110 -14.20 -21.54 33.53
CA VAL A 110 -12.83 -22.01 33.77
C VAL A 110 -12.56 -22.11 35.28
N ALA A 111 -12.91 -21.07 36.04
CA ALA A 111 -12.71 -21.03 37.48
C ALA A 111 -13.48 -22.14 38.23
N LEU A 112 -14.61 -22.59 37.67
CA LEU A 112 -15.44 -23.64 38.29
C LEU A 112 -15.00 -25.06 37.93
N GLN A 113 -14.16 -25.28 36.90
CA GLN A 113 -13.92 -26.64 36.35
C GLN A 113 -13.44 -27.67 37.37
N GLU A 114 -12.68 -27.26 38.38
CA GLU A 114 -12.11 -28.15 39.40
C GLU A 114 -12.97 -28.24 40.67
N THR A 115 -14.19 -27.70 40.64
CA THR A 115 -15.06 -27.66 41.81
C THR A 115 -15.91 -28.94 41.92
N PRO A 116 -16.23 -29.40 43.15
CA PRO A 116 -17.16 -30.51 43.36
C PRO A 116 -18.54 -30.28 42.71
N MET A 117 -18.99 -29.02 42.67
CA MET A 117 -20.23 -28.60 42.02
C MET A 117 -20.20 -28.91 40.52
N MET A 118 -19.07 -28.69 39.84
CA MET A 118 -18.96 -29.01 38.41
C MET A 118 -18.98 -30.51 38.14
N ASN A 119 -18.43 -31.32 39.05
CA ASN A 119 -18.55 -32.78 38.94
C ASN A 119 -20.01 -33.23 39.06
N ASP A 120 -20.74 -32.74 40.06
CA ASP A 120 -22.18 -33.02 40.23
C ASP A 120 -23.00 -32.51 39.03
N PHE A 121 -22.68 -31.32 38.50
CA PHE A 121 -23.30 -30.78 37.30
C PHE A 121 -23.15 -31.74 36.10
N TYR A 122 -21.94 -32.25 35.86
CA TYR A 122 -21.68 -33.17 34.75
C TYR A 122 -22.29 -34.56 34.96
N GLU A 123 -22.35 -35.05 36.21
CA GLU A 123 -23.04 -36.30 36.53
C GLU A 123 -24.55 -36.20 36.26
N LYS A 124 -25.17 -35.10 36.67
CA LYS A 124 -26.60 -34.84 36.44
C LYS A 124 -26.90 -34.45 34.99
N ASN A 125 -25.93 -33.88 34.27
CA ASN A 125 -26.07 -33.44 32.88
C ASN A 125 -24.92 -33.95 32.00
N PRO A 126 -24.90 -35.25 31.63
CA PRO A 126 -23.83 -35.81 30.79
C PRO A 126 -23.68 -35.09 29.44
N MET A 127 -24.80 -34.60 28.88
CA MET A 127 -24.81 -33.82 27.65
C MET A 127 -24.03 -32.50 27.76
N ALA A 128 -23.95 -31.87 28.94
CA ALA A 128 -23.18 -30.65 29.12
C ALA A 128 -21.68 -30.88 28.93
N ARG A 129 -21.17 -32.08 29.27
CA ARG A 129 -19.77 -32.44 29.00
C ARG A 129 -19.51 -32.57 27.49
N ILE A 130 -20.49 -33.06 26.74
CA ILE A 130 -20.43 -33.17 25.28
C ILE A 130 -20.51 -31.77 24.63
N ASP A 131 -21.40 -30.90 25.10
CA ASP A 131 -21.48 -29.52 24.61
C ASP A 131 -20.16 -28.79 24.86
N TRP A 132 -19.55 -28.97 26.04
CA TRP A 132 -18.27 -28.35 26.38
C TRP A 132 -17.13 -28.81 25.46
N SER A 133 -17.00 -30.12 25.21
CA SER A 133 -15.96 -30.64 24.32
C SER A 133 -16.20 -30.23 22.87
N SER A 134 -17.45 -30.26 22.41
CA SER A 134 -17.84 -29.84 21.05
C SER A 134 -17.61 -28.34 20.84
N MET A 135 -17.89 -27.53 21.86
CA MET A 135 -17.58 -26.10 21.87
C MET A 135 -16.08 -25.90 21.65
N LYS A 136 -15.22 -26.42 22.53
CA LYS A 136 -13.76 -26.27 22.42
C LYS A 136 -13.23 -26.71 21.06
N TYR A 137 -13.71 -27.85 20.56
CA TYR A 137 -13.32 -28.37 19.25
C TYR A 137 -13.68 -27.41 18.11
N SER A 138 -14.93 -26.93 18.08
CA SER A 138 -15.37 -25.98 17.06
C SER A 138 -14.64 -24.64 17.13
N CYS A 139 -14.39 -24.11 18.34
CA CYS A 139 -13.65 -22.85 18.49
C CYS A 139 -12.20 -23.01 17.99
N SER A 140 -11.51 -24.08 18.37
CA SER A 140 -10.14 -24.36 17.89
C SER A 140 -10.07 -24.55 16.37
N LYS A 141 -11.10 -25.17 15.78
CA LYS A 141 -11.16 -25.36 14.33
C LYS A 141 -11.36 -24.03 13.59
N ALA A 142 -12.17 -23.13 14.15
CA ALA A 142 -12.33 -21.77 13.63
C ALA A 142 -11.01 -20.99 13.70
N GLU A 143 -10.32 -21.06 14.84
CA GLU A 143 -9.01 -20.41 15.07
C GLU A 143 -7.96 -20.85 14.03
N ILE A 144 -7.82 -22.16 13.79
CA ILE A 144 -6.88 -22.69 12.77
C ILE A 144 -7.17 -22.08 11.39
N LYS A 145 -8.44 -21.89 11.04
CA LYS A 145 -8.84 -21.32 9.76
C LYS A 145 -8.64 -19.81 9.70
N TYR A 146 -8.89 -19.09 10.79
CA TYR A 146 -8.53 -17.68 10.88
C TYR A 146 -7.03 -17.45 10.75
N ASN A 147 -6.21 -18.28 11.41
CA ASN A 147 -4.76 -18.25 11.25
C ASN A 147 -4.35 -18.54 9.80
N LYS A 148 -5.02 -19.49 9.13
CA LYS A 148 -4.76 -19.75 7.72
C LYS A 148 -5.18 -18.60 6.81
N ALA A 149 -6.31 -17.97 7.09
CA ALA A 149 -6.75 -16.78 6.37
C ALA A 149 -5.78 -15.62 6.56
N PHE A 150 -5.24 -15.43 7.76
CA PHE A 150 -4.22 -14.43 8.06
C PHE A 150 -2.95 -14.65 7.23
N GLU A 151 -2.43 -15.89 7.17
CA GLU A 151 -1.26 -16.23 6.33
C GLU A 151 -1.47 -15.91 4.84
N LEU A 152 -2.70 -16.04 4.35
CA LEU A 152 -3.06 -15.81 2.94
C LEU A 152 -3.47 -14.37 2.66
N THR A 153 -3.70 -13.56 3.70
CA THR A 153 -4.06 -12.14 3.56
C THR A 153 -2.81 -11.34 3.22
N ARG A 154 -2.98 -10.27 2.43
CA ARG A 154 -1.84 -9.43 2.03
C ARG A 154 -1.22 -8.76 3.25
N PRO A 155 0.12 -8.68 3.36
CA PRO A 155 0.80 -8.08 4.52
C PRO A 155 0.40 -6.63 4.83
N ASP A 156 -0.08 -5.90 3.83
CA ASP A 156 -0.46 -4.49 3.94
C ASP A 156 -1.98 -4.28 4.14
N ASP A 157 -2.79 -5.34 4.16
CA ASP A 157 -4.24 -5.27 4.40
C ASP A 157 -4.54 -5.27 5.90
N TYR A 158 -4.15 -4.18 6.56
CA TYR A 158 -4.29 -4.03 8.01
C TYR A 158 -5.75 -4.05 8.51
N GLN A 159 -6.69 -3.62 7.67
CA GLN A 159 -8.12 -3.69 8.00
C GLN A 159 -8.59 -5.14 8.06
N GLN A 160 -8.21 -5.96 7.08
CA GLN A 160 -8.55 -7.37 7.07
C GLN A 160 -7.85 -8.14 8.18
N HIS A 161 -6.58 -7.83 8.49
CA HIS A 161 -5.90 -8.39 9.66
C HIS A 161 -6.61 -8.05 10.98
N ALA A 162 -7.01 -6.79 11.17
CA ALA A 162 -7.76 -6.38 12.37
C ALA A 162 -9.09 -7.12 12.49
N ARG A 163 -9.82 -7.32 11.37
CA ARG A 163 -11.04 -8.13 11.36
C ARG A 163 -10.76 -9.58 11.80
N ILE A 164 -9.73 -10.22 11.23
CA ILE A 164 -9.38 -11.61 11.60
C ILE A 164 -9.03 -11.70 13.09
N PHE A 165 -8.22 -10.77 13.62
CA PHE A 165 -7.87 -10.75 15.04
C PHE A 165 -9.10 -10.54 15.94
N ARG A 166 -10.00 -9.62 15.58
CA ARG A 166 -11.26 -9.44 16.31
C ARG A 166 -12.07 -10.72 16.40
N GLU A 167 -12.29 -11.37 15.26
CA GLU A 167 -13.08 -12.59 15.17
C GLU A 167 -12.42 -13.74 15.95
N SER A 168 -11.09 -13.82 15.93
CA SER A 168 -10.31 -14.78 16.72
C SER A 168 -10.37 -14.51 18.22
N ALA A 169 -10.29 -13.25 18.66
CA ALA A 169 -10.39 -12.86 20.08
C ALA A 169 -11.71 -13.33 20.71
N GLU A 170 -12.81 -13.23 19.97
CA GLU A 170 -14.13 -13.70 20.41
C GLU A 170 -14.16 -15.22 20.67
N LEU A 171 -13.34 -16.02 19.97
CA LEU A 171 -13.24 -17.46 20.24
C LEU A 171 -12.64 -17.72 21.63
N TYR A 172 -11.62 -16.94 22.02
CA TYR A 172 -10.99 -17.03 23.33
C TYR A 172 -11.95 -16.58 24.45
N ASP A 173 -12.74 -15.53 24.19
CA ASP A 173 -13.80 -15.11 25.12
C ASP A 173 -14.86 -16.19 25.34
N ILE A 174 -15.16 -17.02 24.33
CA ILE A 174 -16.15 -18.11 24.46
C ILE A 174 -15.60 -19.25 25.34
N ILE A 175 -14.32 -19.58 25.19
CA ILE A 175 -13.69 -20.69 25.93
C ILE A 175 -13.18 -20.28 27.32
N GLY A 176 -13.03 -18.98 27.58
CA GLY A 176 -12.63 -18.42 28.88
C GLY A 176 -11.14 -18.24 29.03
N ASP A 177 -10.43 -18.07 27.92
CA ASP A 177 -8.99 -17.83 27.88
C ASP A 177 -8.72 -16.33 27.79
N ALA A 178 -8.70 -15.66 28.96
CA ALA A 178 -8.52 -14.22 29.04
C ALA A 178 -7.13 -13.77 28.53
N ASP A 179 -6.10 -14.57 28.77
CA ASP A 179 -4.73 -14.26 28.34
C ASP A 179 -4.63 -14.31 26.82
N GLY A 180 -5.15 -15.38 26.19
CA GLY A 180 -5.22 -15.49 24.73
C GLY A 180 -6.06 -14.38 24.09
N ALA A 181 -7.21 -14.05 24.69
CA ALA A 181 -8.05 -12.95 24.22
C ALA A 181 -7.33 -11.59 24.30
N SER A 182 -6.55 -11.35 25.36
CA SER A 182 -5.77 -10.12 25.53
C SER A 182 -4.66 -10.01 24.47
N GLU A 183 -3.91 -11.07 24.23
CA GLU A 183 -2.82 -11.10 23.23
C GLU A 183 -3.36 -10.78 21.84
N VAL A 184 -4.48 -11.40 21.45
CA VAL A 184 -5.07 -11.20 20.13
C VAL A 184 -5.69 -9.80 19.99
N ARG A 185 -6.29 -9.24 21.06
CA ARG A 185 -6.80 -7.86 21.06
C ARG A 185 -5.67 -6.83 20.96
N GLU A 186 -4.52 -7.09 21.56
CA GLU A 186 -3.34 -6.25 21.37
C GLU A 186 -2.91 -6.28 19.89
N ALA A 187 -2.89 -7.45 19.26
CA ALA A 187 -2.62 -7.59 17.83
C ALA A 187 -3.68 -6.89 16.95
N GLU A 188 -4.98 -6.98 17.30
CA GLU A 188 -6.06 -6.22 16.66
C GLU A 188 -5.80 -4.73 16.76
N SER A 189 -5.53 -4.21 17.96
CA SER A 189 -5.30 -2.78 18.18
C SER A 189 -4.08 -2.27 17.41
N ALA A 190 -3.01 -3.07 17.32
CA ALA A 190 -1.84 -2.76 16.52
C ALA A 190 -2.14 -2.77 15.01
N ALA A 191 -2.97 -3.70 14.53
CA ALA A 191 -3.44 -3.73 13.15
C ALA A 191 -4.35 -2.54 12.84
N MET A 192 -5.27 -2.18 13.73
CA MET A 192 -6.12 -1.00 13.59
C MET A 192 -5.30 0.29 13.58
N ALA A 193 -4.34 0.46 14.49
CA ALA A 193 -3.46 1.63 14.51
C ALA A 193 -2.63 1.74 13.21
N ARG A 194 -2.22 0.61 12.61
CA ARG A 194 -1.58 0.59 11.29
C ARG A 194 -2.55 0.87 10.15
N ALA A 195 -3.80 0.42 10.24
CA ALA A 195 -4.85 0.73 9.29
C ALA A 195 -5.19 2.23 9.33
N GLU A 196 -5.32 2.81 10.52
CA GLU A 196 -5.47 4.24 10.76
C GLU A 196 -4.24 4.99 10.28
N ALA A 197 -3.01 4.54 10.55
CA ALA A 197 -1.82 5.18 9.97
C ALA A 197 -1.74 5.08 8.43
N LYS A 198 -2.34 4.03 7.84
CA LYS A 198 -2.48 3.87 6.38
C LYS A 198 -3.56 4.82 5.82
N ASP A 199 -4.66 5.01 6.55
CA ASP A 199 -5.81 5.85 6.19
C ASP A 199 -5.56 7.35 6.45
N GLU A 200 -4.89 7.68 7.55
CA GLU A 200 -4.31 8.99 7.89
C GLU A 200 -3.03 9.30 7.09
N GLY A 201 -2.59 8.37 6.22
CA GLY A 201 -1.63 8.75 5.21
C GLY A 201 -0.23 9.01 5.75
N PHE A 202 0.34 8.09 6.53
CA PHE A 202 1.81 8.03 6.64
C PHE A 202 2.49 7.59 5.33
N SER A 203 1.70 7.40 4.25
CA SER A 203 2.14 7.38 2.85
C SER A 203 1.75 8.66 2.07
N ASP A 204 1.55 9.80 2.72
CA ASP A 204 1.00 10.99 2.07
C ASP A 204 1.95 11.70 1.09
N CYS A 205 1.33 12.33 0.10
CA CYS A 205 1.90 13.48 -0.59
C CYS A 205 2.02 14.69 0.39
N LEU A 206 2.82 14.55 1.46
CA LEU A 206 2.95 15.46 2.61
C LEU A 206 3.01 16.94 2.23
N ILE A 207 3.86 17.29 1.26
CA ILE A 207 4.02 18.68 0.79
C ILE A 207 2.73 19.20 0.13
N VAL A 208 2.06 18.34 -0.65
CA VAL A 208 0.78 18.68 -1.30
C VAL A 208 -0.30 18.82 -0.23
N THR A 209 -0.41 17.87 0.70
CA THR A 209 -1.35 17.93 1.84
C THR A 209 -1.17 19.22 2.65
N ALA A 210 0.05 19.56 3.07
CA ALA A 210 0.33 20.79 3.83
C ALA A 210 -0.03 22.07 3.04
N THR A 211 0.21 22.06 1.72
CA THR A 211 -0.06 23.22 0.84
C THR A 211 -1.56 23.46 0.62
N PHE A 212 -2.34 22.39 0.45
CA PHE A 212 -3.78 22.47 0.19
C PHE A 212 -4.63 22.39 1.46
N GLY A 213 -4.03 21.96 2.57
CA GLY A 213 -4.61 22.01 3.92
C GLY A 213 -5.52 20.84 4.28
N SER A 214 -5.72 19.88 3.38
CA SER A 214 -6.51 18.67 3.64
C SER A 214 -5.99 17.49 2.82
N PRO A 215 -5.91 16.28 3.39
CA PRO A 215 -5.62 15.07 2.63
C PRO A 215 -6.73 14.73 1.62
N MET A 216 -7.93 15.27 1.82
CA MET A 216 -9.10 15.09 0.93
C MET A 216 -9.22 16.20 -0.13
N ALA A 217 -8.24 17.11 -0.22
CA ALA A 217 -8.22 18.10 -1.30
C ALA A 217 -8.11 17.41 -2.67
N GLY A 218 -8.82 17.93 -3.68
CA GLY A 218 -8.87 17.33 -5.01
C GLY A 218 -7.49 17.17 -5.66
N GLU A 219 -6.58 18.11 -5.44
CA GLU A 219 -5.20 18.07 -5.91
C GLU A 219 -4.39 16.96 -5.25
N VAL A 220 -4.63 16.72 -3.96
CA VAL A 220 -3.98 15.63 -3.21
C VAL A 220 -4.48 14.28 -3.72
N GLN A 221 -5.80 14.15 -3.88
CA GLN A 221 -6.44 12.93 -4.39
C GLN A 221 -6.01 12.61 -5.83
N LEU A 222 -5.85 13.64 -6.66
CA LEU A 222 -5.34 13.48 -8.02
C LEU A 222 -3.93 12.87 -8.06
N VAL A 223 -3.02 13.38 -7.22
CA VAL A 223 -1.64 12.85 -7.17
C VAL A 223 -1.63 11.44 -6.57
N ARG A 224 -2.46 11.18 -5.55
CA ARG A 224 -2.60 9.85 -4.92
C ARG A 224 -3.14 8.82 -5.90
N SER A 225 -4.26 9.09 -6.57
CA SER A 225 -4.84 8.14 -7.53
C SER A 225 -3.91 7.87 -8.70
N PHE A 226 -3.18 8.88 -9.20
CA PHE A 226 -2.16 8.62 -10.21
C PHE A 226 -1.03 7.71 -9.69
N ARG A 227 -0.59 7.89 -8.44
CA ARG A 227 0.43 7.02 -7.85
C ARG A 227 -0.09 5.60 -7.62
N ASP A 228 -1.22 5.46 -6.97
CA ASP A 228 -1.72 4.19 -6.44
C ASP A 228 -2.49 3.38 -7.50
N ASP A 229 -3.33 4.05 -8.30
CA ASP A 229 -4.20 3.39 -9.28
C ASP A 229 -3.59 3.33 -10.68
N THR A 230 -2.50 4.06 -10.94
CA THR A 230 -1.80 4.03 -12.25
C THR A 230 -0.37 3.53 -12.13
N MET A 231 0.50 4.25 -11.41
CA MET A 231 1.93 3.92 -11.37
C MET A 231 2.22 2.60 -10.62
N GLN A 232 1.58 2.37 -9.47
CA GLN A 232 1.81 1.16 -8.68
C GLN A 232 1.22 -0.11 -9.28
N GLN A 233 0.28 0.02 -10.24
CA GLN A 233 -0.32 -1.12 -10.93
C GLN A 233 0.63 -1.78 -11.93
N THR A 234 1.75 -1.13 -12.26
CA THR A 234 2.77 -1.68 -13.17
C THR A 234 4.02 -2.08 -12.40
N TRP A 235 4.74 -3.08 -12.90
CA TRP A 235 5.96 -3.52 -12.22
C TRP A 235 7.03 -2.43 -12.28
N LEU A 236 7.29 -1.83 -13.45
CA LEU A 236 8.28 -0.76 -13.54
C LEU A 236 7.85 0.47 -12.72
N GLY A 237 6.56 0.80 -12.75
CA GLY A 237 6.02 1.97 -12.05
C GLY A 237 6.13 1.83 -10.54
N SER A 238 5.82 0.65 -9.98
CA SER A 238 6.00 0.40 -8.55
C SER A 238 7.46 0.52 -8.10
N ARG A 239 8.43 0.05 -8.92
CA ARG A 239 9.87 0.20 -8.62
C ARG A 239 10.34 1.64 -8.73
N TYR A 240 9.85 2.39 -9.72
CA TYR A 240 10.12 3.82 -9.83
C TYR A 240 9.56 4.60 -8.64
N VAL A 241 8.30 4.34 -8.25
CA VAL A 241 7.67 4.97 -7.07
C VAL A 241 8.44 4.66 -5.80
N THR A 242 8.95 3.43 -5.65
CA THR A 242 9.81 3.04 -4.52
C THR A 242 11.08 3.89 -4.47
N ALA A 243 11.78 4.04 -5.60
CA ALA A 243 12.98 4.87 -5.68
C ALA A 243 12.69 6.36 -5.40
N LEU A 244 11.59 6.87 -5.95
CA LEU A 244 11.14 8.25 -5.75
C LEU A 244 10.80 8.51 -4.28
N ASN A 245 10.07 7.60 -3.64
CA ASN A 245 9.68 7.71 -2.23
C ASN A 245 10.88 7.76 -1.31
N ALA A 246 11.93 6.97 -1.56
CA ALA A 246 13.16 7.01 -0.78
C ALA A 246 13.80 8.41 -0.74
N VAL A 247 13.78 9.12 -1.87
CA VAL A 247 14.26 10.51 -1.94
C VAL A 247 13.24 11.48 -1.33
N TYR A 248 11.96 11.34 -1.70
CA TYR A 248 10.89 12.25 -1.26
C TYR A 248 10.75 12.31 0.26
N TYR A 249 10.68 11.16 0.93
CA TYR A 249 10.50 11.08 2.38
C TYR A 249 11.77 11.46 3.17
N SER A 250 12.92 11.60 2.51
CA SER A 250 14.14 12.09 3.17
C SER A 250 14.07 13.57 3.55
N PHE A 251 13.22 14.37 2.87
CA PHE A 251 13.13 15.82 3.10
C PHE A 251 11.68 16.33 3.28
N SER A 252 10.69 15.62 2.74
CA SER A 252 9.30 16.12 2.73
C SER A 252 8.67 16.34 4.11
N PRO A 253 8.97 15.58 5.19
CA PRO A 253 8.38 15.86 6.50
C PRO A 253 8.79 17.24 7.04
N SER A 254 10.07 17.60 6.91
CA SER A 254 10.59 18.89 7.34
C SER A 254 9.99 20.05 6.54
N VAL A 255 9.82 19.86 5.23
CA VAL A 255 9.20 20.87 4.35
C VAL A 255 7.71 21.03 4.65
N ALA A 256 6.98 19.92 4.82
CA ALA A 256 5.56 19.96 5.16
C ALA A 256 5.30 20.69 6.47
N ARG A 257 6.09 20.39 7.52
CA ARG A 257 6.04 21.11 8.80
C ARG A 257 6.27 22.61 8.62
N ALA A 258 7.27 23.00 7.84
CA ALA A 258 7.55 24.42 7.59
C ALA A 258 6.41 25.15 6.85
N ILE A 259 5.66 24.45 5.99
CA ILE A 259 4.48 25.00 5.29
C ILE A 259 3.29 25.17 6.25
N ASP A 260 3.10 24.22 7.16
CA ASP A 260 2.01 24.29 8.14
C ASP A 260 2.24 25.33 9.23
N GLU A 261 3.50 25.50 9.67
CA GLU A 261 3.89 26.56 10.61
C GLU A 261 3.77 27.97 10.00
N ASN A 262 3.85 28.10 8.68
CA ASN A 262 3.83 29.39 7.98
C ASN A 262 2.69 29.48 6.95
N PRO A 263 1.49 29.96 7.35
CA PRO A 263 0.36 30.10 6.43
C PRO A 263 0.65 30.95 5.17
N SER A 264 1.58 31.91 5.26
CA SER A 264 2.03 32.75 4.14
C SER A 264 2.84 31.98 3.08
N ALA A 265 3.39 30.80 3.42
CA ALA A 265 4.10 29.94 2.47
C ALA A 265 3.14 29.15 1.57
N LYS A 266 1.91 28.88 2.02
CA LYS A 266 0.90 28.12 1.26
C LYS A 266 0.60 28.68 -0.13
N PRO A 267 0.33 29.99 -0.35
CA PRO A 267 0.11 30.52 -1.70
C PRO A 267 1.34 30.39 -2.62
N VAL A 268 2.55 30.56 -2.07
CA VAL A 268 3.79 30.37 -2.83
C VAL A 268 3.92 28.89 -3.22
N MET A 269 3.67 27.97 -2.30
CA MET A 269 3.73 26.54 -2.59
C MET A 269 2.64 26.08 -3.56
N ARG A 270 1.45 26.68 -3.55
CA ARG A 270 0.42 26.43 -4.57
C ARG A 270 0.91 26.80 -5.96
N LEU A 271 1.59 27.95 -6.09
CA LEU A 271 2.17 28.36 -7.37
C LEU A 271 3.29 27.41 -7.81
N VAL A 272 4.13 26.96 -6.88
CA VAL A 272 5.19 25.98 -7.14
C VAL A 272 4.60 24.63 -7.56
N LEU A 273 3.53 24.15 -6.92
CA LEU A 273 2.93 22.84 -7.19
C LEU A 273 1.97 22.83 -8.38
N ALA A 274 1.39 23.97 -8.77
CA ALA A 274 0.44 24.05 -9.88
C ALA A 274 0.96 23.42 -11.20
N PRO A 275 2.18 23.72 -11.68
CA PRO A 275 2.68 23.04 -12.87
C PRO A 275 2.98 21.56 -12.65
N LEU A 276 3.34 21.14 -11.42
CA LEU A 276 3.50 19.72 -11.10
C LEU A 276 2.18 18.95 -11.25
N ILE A 277 1.08 19.54 -10.75
CA ILE A 277 -0.28 18.99 -10.90
C ILE A 277 -0.64 18.87 -12.39
N GLY A 278 -0.31 19.89 -13.20
CA GLY A 278 -0.49 19.83 -14.64
C GLY A 278 0.29 18.68 -15.30
N ILE A 279 1.53 18.42 -14.87
CA ILE A 279 2.33 17.30 -15.36
C ILE A 279 1.68 15.96 -15.03
N VAL A 280 1.09 15.81 -13.83
CA VAL A 280 0.34 14.61 -13.43
C VAL A 280 -0.87 14.38 -14.34
N LEU A 281 -1.64 15.42 -14.66
CA LEU A 281 -2.77 15.31 -15.60
C LEU A 281 -2.33 14.88 -17.00
N ILE A 282 -1.26 15.48 -17.52
CA ILE A 282 -0.68 15.07 -18.82
C ILE A 282 -0.25 13.61 -18.77
N SER A 283 0.31 13.18 -17.64
CA SER A 283 0.75 11.80 -17.44
C SER A 283 -0.41 10.81 -17.47
N GLN A 284 -1.55 11.14 -16.86
CA GLN A 284 -2.76 10.31 -16.96
C GLN A 284 -3.21 10.12 -18.42
N VAL A 285 -3.13 11.18 -19.24
CA VAL A 285 -3.43 11.09 -20.68
C VAL A 285 -2.43 10.20 -21.41
N ILE A 286 -1.14 10.27 -21.08
CA ILE A 286 -0.12 9.37 -21.66
C ILE A 286 -0.47 7.91 -21.34
N TYR A 287 -0.84 7.61 -20.10
CA TYR A 287 -1.20 6.26 -19.67
C TYR A 287 -2.46 5.74 -20.36
N SER A 288 -3.47 6.58 -20.58
CA SER A 288 -4.68 6.17 -21.30
C SER A 288 -4.41 5.92 -22.78
N LEU A 289 -3.57 6.73 -23.43
CA LEU A 289 -3.16 6.53 -24.81
C LEU A 289 -2.30 5.27 -25.01
N LEU A 290 -1.49 4.92 -24.00
CA LEU A 290 -0.59 3.77 -24.03
C LEU A 290 -1.12 2.57 -23.21
N ALA A 291 -2.44 2.47 -23.02
CA ALA A 291 -3.06 1.40 -22.24
C ALA A 291 -2.74 -0.02 -22.78
N PHE A 292 -2.37 -0.15 -24.06
CA PHE A 292 -1.93 -1.41 -24.66
C PHE A 292 -0.60 -1.93 -24.11
N SER A 293 0.24 -1.06 -23.52
CA SER A 293 1.57 -1.42 -22.99
C SER A 293 1.92 -0.57 -21.74
N PRO A 294 1.40 -0.95 -20.55
CA PRO A 294 1.56 -0.16 -19.33
C PRO A 294 3.02 0.05 -18.89
N GLU A 295 3.92 -0.87 -19.23
CA GLU A 295 5.37 -0.71 -18.97
C GLU A 295 5.98 0.37 -19.88
N ILE A 296 5.58 0.44 -21.16
CA ILE A 296 6.03 1.49 -22.09
C ILE A 296 5.45 2.84 -21.66
N ALA A 297 4.17 2.88 -21.25
CA ALA A 297 3.55 4.07 -20.68
C ALA A 297 4.39 4.64 -19.53
N THR A 298 4.93 3.77 -18.66
CA THR A 298 5.81 4.17 -17.56
C THR A 298 7.14 4.75 -18.03
N VAL A 299 7.77 4.16 -19.04
CA VAL A 299 9.01 4.72 -19.63
C VAL A 299 8.75 6.08 -20.27
N VAL A 300 7.65 6.22 -21.02
CA VAL A 300 7.25 7.49 -21.65
C VAL A 300 6.95 8.53 -20.58
N PHE A 301 6.25 8.16 -19.50
CA PHE A 301 6.03 9.02 -18.35
C PHE A 301 7.34 9.51 -17.72
N ILE A 302 8.32 8.62 -17.49
CA ILE A 302 9.62 8.98 -16.92
C ILE A 302 10.33 10.02 -17.79
N VAL A 303 10.36 9.82 -19.11
CA VAL A 303 11.02 10.73 -20.06
C VAL A 303 10.25 12.04 -20.21
N ALA A 304 8.94 11.98 -20.45
CA ALA A 304 8.09 13.16 -20.64
C ALA A 304 7.99 13.99 -19.36
N GLY A 305 7.76 13.34 -18.21
CA GLY A 305 7.74 13.98 -16.90
C GLY A 305 9.08 14.63 -16.56
N GLY A 306 10.20 13.93 -16.78
CA GLY A 306 11.53 14.51 -16.60
C GLY A 306 11.78 15.73 -17.48
N ALA A 307 11.37 15.69 -18.74
CA ALA A 307 11.48 16.81 -19.67
C ALA A 307 10.65 18.03 -19.22
N LEU A 308 9.40 17.82 -18.81
CA LEU A 308 8.50 18.88 -18.34
C LEU A 308 9.01 19.50 -17.03
N VAL A 309 9.46 18.69 -16.07
CA VAL A 309 10.07 19.16 -14.82
C VAL A 309 11.35 19.95 -15.11
N GLY A 310 12.19 19.46 -16.03
CA GLY A 310 13.39 20.17 -16.48
C GLY A 310 13.06 21.55 -17.07
N LEU A 311 12.04 21.63 -17.92
CA LEU A 311 11.62 22.88 -18.56
C LEU A 311 11.04 23.88 -17.55
N VAL A 312 10.15 23.42 -16.67
CA VAL A 312 9.44 24.32 -15.74
C VAL A 312 10.34 24.80 -14.60
N TYR A 313 11.09 23.91 -13.96
CA TYR A 313 11.81 24.24 -12.72
C TYR A 313 13.30 24.48 -12.94
N LEU A 314 13.97 23.61 -13.70
CA LEU A 314 15.43 23.69 -13.85
C LEU A 314 15.87 24.72 -14.90
N MET A 315 15.14 24.86 -16.01
CA MET A 315 15.49 25.80 -17.08
C MET A 315 15.64 27.26 -16.60
N PRO A 316 14.68 27.86 -15.86
CA PRO A 316 14.84 29.24 -15.40
C PRO A 316 16.03 29.41 -14.45
N LEU A 317 16.33 28.40 -13.61
CA LEU A 317 17.50 28.40 -12.72
C LEU A 317 18.81 28.36 -13.51
N VAL A 318 18.89 27.49 -14.53
CA VAL A 318 20.07 27.38 -15.40
C VAL A 318 20.27 28.68 -16.19
N LEU A 319 19.20 29.29 -16.71
CA LEU A 319 19.27 30.59 -17.37
C LEU A 319 19.79 31.70 -16.46
N ALA A 320 19.30 31.77 -15.22
CA ALA A 320 19.78 32.72 -14.24
C ALA A 320 21.27 32.51 -13.94
N ALA A 321 21.72 31.26 -13.78
CA ALA A 321 23.12 30.94 -13.57
C ALA A 321 24.01 31.35 -14.77
N LEU A 322 23.56 31.06 -15.99
CA LEU A 322 24.24 31.49 -17.22
C LEU A 322 24.33 33.02 -17.30
N TRP A 323 23.24 33.72 -17.02
CA TRP A 323 23.21 35.19 -17.01
C TRP A 323 24.19 35.79 -16.00
N ILE A 324 24.28 35.22 -14.78
CA ILE A 324 25.27 35.63 -13.77
C ILE A 324 26.70 35.35 -14.26
N ALA A 325 26.95 34.18 -14.84
CA ALA A 325 28.27 33.79 -15.33
C ALA A 325 28.75 34.69 -16.48
N VAL A 326 27.85 35.08 -17.38
CA VAL A 326 28.11 36.06 -18.45
C VAL A 326 28.46 37.41 -17.87
N ARG A 327 27.67 37.91 -16.91
CA ARG A 327 27.92 39.21 -16.26
C ARG A 327 29.25 39.27 -15.52
N LYS A 328 29.66 38.18 -14.89
CA LYS A 328 30.95 38.07 -14.19
C LYS A 328 32.12 37.76 -15.12
N GLY A 329 31.90 37.56 -16.42
CA GLY A 329 32.94 37.16 -17.38
C GLY A 329 33.55 35.79 -17.09
N GLN A 330 32.89 34.97 -16.25
CA GLN A 330 33.39 33.66 -15.81
C GLN A 330 32.93 32.50 -16.70
N TRP A 331 32.14 32.79 -17.74
CA TRP A 331 31.65 31.76 -18.64
C TRP A 331 32.75 31.28 -19.60
N ARG A 332 33.49 30.26 -19.17
CA ARG A 332 34.62 29.67 -19.90
C ARG A 332 34.39 28.22 -20.32
N VAL A 333 33.29 27.60 -19.89
CA VAL A 333 33.02 26.18 -20.07
C VAL A 333 32.25 25.93 -21.37
N SER A 334 32.80 25.08 -22.25
CA SER A 334 32.11 24.65 -23.46
C SER A 334 30.93 23.75 -23.11
N ALA A 335 29.74 24.12 -23.57
CA ALA A 335 28.52 23.33 -23.42
C ALA A 335 28.74 21.85 -23.78
N ARG A 336 29.45 21.58 -24.88
CA ARG A 336 29.71 20.21 -25.35
C ARG A 336 30.40 19.34 -24.29
N ARG A 337 31.35 19.89 -23.51
CA ARG A 337 32.06 19.12 -22.46
C ARG A 337 31.15 18.81 -21.28
N VAL A 338 30.18 19.67 -21.01
CA VAL A 338 29.21 19.49 -19.92
C VAL A 338 28.11 18.51 -20.33
N PHE A 339 27.51 18.64 -21.52
CA PHE A 339 26.38 17.80 -21.94
C PHE A 339 26.77 16.41 -22.41
N LEU A 340 27.95 16.23 -23.02
CA LEU A 340 28.37 14.94 -23.59
C LEU A 340 28.30 13.76 -22.60
N PRO A 341 28.81 13.84 -21.35
CA PRO A 341 28.68 12.72 -20.40
C PRO A 341 27.23 12.40 -20.05
N PHE A 342 26.37 13.42 -19.88
CA PHE A 342 24.95 13.20 -19.59
C PHE A 342 24.20 12.57 -20.77
N VAL A 343 24.54 12.95 -22.01
CA VAL A 343 23.97 12.32 -23.21
C VAL A 343 24.38 10.85 -23.29
N LEU A 344 25.66 10.54 -23.09
CA LEU A 344 26.16 9.16 -23.09
C LEU A 344 25.48 8.33 -21.99
N LEU A 345 25.39 8.87 -20.77
CA LEU A 345 24.70 8.24 -19.66
C LEU A 345 23.22 7.98 -20.00
N TRP A 346 22.50 8.99 -20.49
CA TRP A 346 21.09 8.86 -20.89
C TRP A 346 20.90 7.77 -21.95
N THR A 347 21.76 7.72 -22.98
CA THR A 347 21.67 6.68 -24.02
C THR A 347 21.96 5.28 -23.49
N SER A 348 22.85 5.14 -22.50
CA SER A 348 23.14 3.84 -21.87
C SER A 348 22.03 3.38 -20.90
N LEU A 349 21.26 4.31 -20.32
CA LEU A 349 20.23 3.97 -19.34
C LEU A 349 19.01 3.31 -19.96
N LEU A 350 18.66 3.63 -21.21
CA LEU A 350 17.55 2.99 -21.92
C LEU A 350 17.71 1.48 -22.10
N PRO A 351 18.81 0.94 -22.66
CA PRO A 351 18.99 -0.50 -22.79
C PRO A 351 19.14 -1.18 -21.43
N VAL A 352 19.79 -0.54 -20.45
CA VAL A 352 19.88 -1.07 -19.07
C VAL A 352 18.49 -1.21 -18.43
N LEU A 353 17.64 -0.20 -18.60
CA LEU A 353 16.25 -0.23 -18.13
C LEU A 353 15.46 -1.32 -18.86
N ALA A 354 15.61 -1.44 -20.18
CA ALA A 354 14.94 -2.48 -20.96
C ALA A 354 15.35 -3.89 -20.50
N ILE A 355 16.64 -4.13 -20.28
CA ILE A 355 17.15 -5.39 -19.71
C ILE A 355 16.56 -5.60 -18.31
N GLY A 356 16.56 -4.57 -17.46
CA GLY A 356 15.97 -4.65 -16.12
C GLY A 356 14.49 -5.03 -16.13
N VAL A 357 13.71 -4.50 -17.08
CA VAL A 357 12.29 -4.86 -17.28
C VAL A 357 12.14 -6.28 -17.82
N MET A 358 12.95 -6.68 -18.82
CA MET A 358 12.90 -8.02 -19.42
C MET A 358 13.21 -9.13 -18.41
N PHE A 359 14.20 -8.92 -17.54
CA PHE A 359 14.60 -9.88 -16.52
C PHE A 359 13.96 -9.65 -15.15
N ARG A 360 13.04 -8.67 -15.03
CA ARG A 360 12.36 -8.28 -13.78
C ARG A 360 13.34 -8.06 -12.61
N ILE A 361 14.45 -7.34 -12.87
CA ILE A 361 15.47 -7.04 -11.85
C ILE A 361 15.12 -5.73 -11.14
N ASP A 362 14.58 -5.84 -9.93
CA ASP A 362 14.02 -4.72 -9.16
C ASP A 362 15.01 -3.56 -8.95
N LEU A 363 16.24 -3.88 -8.51
CA LEU A 363 17.27 -2.89 -8.22
C LEU A 363 17.68 -2.11 -9.49
N VAL A 364 17.83 -2.81 -10.61
CA VAL A 364 18.21 -2.20 -11.89
C VAL A 364 17.09 -1.28 -12.37
N ALA A 365 15.83 -1.72 -12.29
CA ALA A 365 14.68 -0.90 -12.68
C ALA A 365 14.53 0.36 -11.82
N ALA A 366 14.63 0.23 -10.50
CA ALA A 366 14.54 1.35 -9.56
C ALA A 366 15.64 2.41 -9.80
N LEU A 367 16.90 1.99 -9.91
CA LEU A 367 18.02 2.91 -10.13
C LEU A 367 17.99 3.53 -11.53
N SER A 368 17.86 2.70 -12.57
CA SER A 368 17.92 3.19 -13.95
C SER A 368 16.75 4.12 -14.30
N SER A 369 15.54 3.85 -13.82
CA SER A 369 14.38 4.74 -14.03
C SER A 369 14.53 6.08 -13.33
N GLY A 370 15.01 6.10 -12.08
CA GLY A 370 15.30 7.33 -11.34
C GLY A 370 16.40 8.16 -12.01
N LEU A 371 17.53 7.53 -12.37
CA LEU A 371 18.62 8.22 -13.07
C LEU A 371 18.18 8.75 -14.45
N LEU A 372 17.35 7.99 -15.17
CA LEU A 372 16.82 8.40 -16.47
C LEU A 372 15.96 9.67 -16.33
N PHE A 373 15.11 9.74 -15.31
CA PHE A 373 14.31 10.93 -15.01
C PHE A 373 15.18 12.18 -14.81
N PHE A 374 16.15 12.11 -13.89
CA PHE A 374 17.02 13.25 -13.58
C PHE A 374 17.92 13.64 -14.76
N CYS A 375 18.50 12.67 -15.47
CA CYS A 375 19.30 12.94 -16.65
C CYS A 375 18.47 13.64 -17.73
N THR A 376 17.23 13.21 -17.95
CA THR A 376 16.31 13.86 -18.90
C THR A 376 16.04 15.30 -18.51
N ALA A 377 15.73 15.55 -17.22
CA ALA A 377 15.46 16.90 -16.72
C ALA A 377 16.66 17.85 -16.92
N ILE A 378 17.89 17.40 -16.60
CA ILE A 378 19.12 18.19 -16.75
C ILE A 378 19.41 18.49 -18.22
N LEU A 379 19.32 17.47 -19.09
CA LEU A 379 19.60 17.62 -20.52
C LEU A 379 18.62 18.60 -21.18
N ILE A 380 17.32 18.45 -20.93
CA ILE A 380 16.29 19.32 -21.51
C ILE A 380 16.42 20.75 -20.99
N ALA A 381 16.55 20.93 -19.67
CA ALA A 381 16.71 22.25 -19.05
C ALA A 381 17.93 22.99 -19.63
N GLY A 382 19.07 22.31 -19.69
CA GLY A 382 20.31 22.91 -20.16
C GLY A 382 20.34 23.19 -21.66
N ALA A 383 19.80 22.29 -22.49
CA ALA A 383 19.71 22.51 -23.93
C ALA A 383 18.80 23.70 -24.26
N MET A 384 17.62 23.78 -23.63
CA MET A 384 16.68 24.88 -23.82
C MET A 384 17.25 26.20 -23.30
N ALA A 385 17.89 26.19 -22.13
CA ALA A 385 18.54 27.37 -21.57
C ALA A 385 19.64 27.93 -22.50
N LEU A 386 20.47 27.06 -23.08
CA LEU A 386 21.51 27.49 -24.03
C LEU A 386 20.94 28.05 -25.33
N GLN A 387 19.88 27.43 -25.86
CA GLN A 387 19.20 27.94 -27.05
C GLN A 387 18.64 29.35 -26.79
N LEU A 388 17.94 29.52 -25.68
CA LEU A 388 17.35 30.81 -25.32
C LEU A 388 18.41 31.86 -24.98
N ALA A 389 19.50 31.48 -24.30
CA ALA A 389 20.63 32.35 -24.03
C ALA A 389 21.25 32.91 -25.34
N GLY A 390 21.34 32.07 -26.37
CA GLY A 390 21.77 32.50 -27.71
C GLY A 390 20.84 33.54 -28.34
N TYR A 391 19.52 33.42 -28.15
CA TYR A 391 18.55 34.42 -28.61
C TYR A 391 18.58 35.72 -27.80
N LEU A 392 18.87 35.63 -26.50
CA LEU A 392 18.95 36.79 -25.58
C LEU A 392 20.30 37.54 -25.66
N GLY A 393 21.20 37.12 -26.55
CA GLY A 393 22.51 37.77 -26.74
C GLY A 393 23.52 37.46 -25.62
N PHE A 394 23.28 36.41 -24.83
CA PHE A 394 24.26 35.91 -23.87
C PHE A 394 25.32 35.13 -24.65
N SER A 395 26.34 35.83 -25.16
CA SER A 395 27.50 35.22 -25.82
C SER A 395 28.73 35.29 -24.90
N PRO A 396 29.53 34.21 -24.78
CA PRO A 396 30.81 34.29 -24.08
C PRO A 396 31.72 35.29 -24.80
N LYS A 397 32.34 36.21 -24.03
CA LYS A 397 33.38 37.10 -24.58
C LYS A 397 34.56 36.24 -25.07
N GLY A 398 34.80 36.24 -26.38
CA GLY A 398 36.01 35.66 -26.99
C GLY A 398 35.87 34.27 -27.62
N GLN A 399 34.86 34.03 -28.46
CA GLN A 399 34.83 32.87 -29.38
C GLN A 399 34.89 33.28 -30.87
N ASP A 400 35.27 34.51 -31.16
CA ASP A 400 35.72 34.91 -32.50
C ASP A 400 37.25 34.72 -32.54
N GLU A 401 37.70 33.48 -32.68
CA GLU A 401 39.03 33.09 -33.22
C GLU A 401 39.09 31.59 -33.51
#